data_AF-A0A8X7CM22-F1
#
_entry.id   AF-A0A8X7CM22-F1
#
_cell.length_a   1.000
_cell.length_b   1.000
_cell.length_c   1.000
_cell.angle_alpha   90.00
_cell.angle_beta   90.00
_cell.angle_gamma   90.00
#
_symmetry.space_group_name_H-M   'P 1'
#
loop_
_entity.id
_entity.type
_entity.pdbx_description
1 polymer ?
#
loop_
_entity_poly.entity_id
_entity_poly.type
_entity_poly.pdbx_seq_one_letter_code
_entity_poly.pdbx_strand_id
1 'polypeptide(L)'
;MQEYLTLEHMELVPKHDYAKGSILSSHHAVLRDSSTTTKLRVVFDASAKSTTGHSLNDLLMVGPRVQRDVYQFCFPLEHFK
;
A
#
# COMPACT_ATOMS: atom_id res chain seq x y z
N MET A 1 4.70 -7.96 -12.64
CA MET A 1 4.68 -6.61 -13.24
C MET A 1 3.82 -6.55 -14.50
N GLN A 2 3.91 -7.50 -15.43
CA GLN A 2 3.04 -7.48 -16.63
C GLN A 2 1.54 -7.42 -16.31
N GLU A 3 1.09 -8.18 -15.32
CA GLU A 3 -0.30 -8.15 -14.83
C GLU A 3 -0.75 -6.73 -14.41
N TYR A 4 0.11 -5.96 -13.74
CA TYR A 4 -0.21 -4.59 -13.34
C TYR A 4 -0.34 -3.65 -14.53
N LEU A 5 0.42 -3.87 -15.61
CA LEU A 5 0.28 -3.11 -16.86
C LEU A 5 -1.01 -3.49 -17.59
N THR A 6 -1.32 -4.79 -17.67
CA THR A 6 -2.52 -5.29 -18.34
C THR A 6 -3.82 -4.87 -17.63
N LEU A 7 -3.79 -4.77 -16.30
CA LEU A 7 -4.91 -4.29 -15.49
C LEU A 7 -4.95 -2.76 -15.36
N GLU A 8 -4.06 -2.03 -16.03
CA GLU A 8 -3.96 -0.56 -15.95
C GLU A 8 -3.72 -0.04 -14.52
N HIS A 9 -3.14 -0.86 -13.66
CA HIS A 9 -2.74 -0.49 -12.29
C HIS A 9 -1.36 0.18 -12.22
N MET A 10 -0.61 0.18 -13.33
CA MET A 10 0.72 0.79 -13.46
C MET A 10 0.93 1.28 -14.89
N GLU A 11 1.70 2.35 -15.04
CA GLU A 11 2.21 2.82 -16.33
C GLU A 11 3.73 3.05 -16.29
N LEU A 12 4.34 3.13 -17.47
CA LEU A 12 5.75 3.48 -17.59
C LEU A 12 5.93 4.98 -17.37
N VAL A 13 6.74 5.34 -16.39
CA VAL A 13 7.10 6.73 -16.14
C VAL A 13 7.92 7.27 -17.33
N PRO A 14 7.57 8.44 -17.90
CA PRO A 14 8.38 9.09 -18.92
C PRO A 14 9.78 9.46 -18.42
N LYS A 15 10.81 9.29 -19.26
CA LYS A 15 12.22 9.54 -18.87
C LYS A 15 12.48 10.96 -18.36
N HIS A 16 11.72 11.95 -18.83
CA HIS A 16 11.90 13.34 -18.42
C HIS A 16 11.39 13.63 -17.00
N ASP A 17 10.58 12.75 -16.42
CA ASP A 17 10.02 12.91 -15.08
C ASP A 17 10.76 12.09 -14.00
N TYR A 18 11.79 11.32 -14.37
CA TYR A 18 12.59 10.51 -13.42
C TYR A 18 13.23 11.32 -12.30
N ALA A 19 13.45 12.62 -12.51
CA ALA A 19 14.08 13.51 -11.54
C ALA A 19 13.07 14.38 -10.76
N LYS A 20 11.79 14.38 -11.13
CA LYS A 20 10.78 15.22 -10.47
C LYS A 20 10.24 14.52 -9.23
N GLY A 21 10.91 14.70 -8.10
CA GLY A 21 10.39 14.31 -6.78
C GLY A 21 9.94 12.86 -6.68
N SER A 22 10.52 11.98 -7.49
CA SER A 22 10.10 10.60 -7.61
C SER A 22 10.45 9.84 -6.35
N ILE A 23 9.45 9.20 -5.74
CA ILE A 23 9.66 8.32 -4.60
C ILE A 23 9.65 6.89 -5.14
N LEU A 24 10.80 6.22 -5.03
CA LEU A 24 10.92 4.84 -5.43
C LEU A 24 10.48 3.94 -4.27
N SER A 25 9.32 3.31 -4.40
CA SER A 25 8.87 2.29 -3.45
C SER A 25 9.48 0.93 -3.81
N SER A 26 10.11 0.28 -2.85
CA SER A 26 10.60 -1.09 -3.01
C SER A 26 9.42 -2.04 -3.23
N HIS A 27 9.48 -2.89 -4.25
CA HIS A 27 8.48 -3.91 -4.52
C HIS A 27 8.99 -5.26 -3.97
N HIS A 28 8.37 -5.72 -2.88
CA HIS A 28 8.71 -7.00 -2.27
C HIS A 28 7.64 -8.04 -2.61
N ALA A 29 8.05 -9.16 -3.20
CA ALA A 29 7.15 -10.27 -3.48
C ALA A 29 7.00 -11.16 -2.24
N VAL A 30 5.78 -11.25 -1.72
CA VAL A 30 5.42 -12.14 -0.61
C VAL A 30 4.75 -13.39 -1.19
N LEU A 31 5.41 -14.53 -0.98
CA LEU A 31 4.86 -15.84 -1.31
C LEU A 31 4.11 -16.39 -0.10
N ARG A 32 2.88 -16.85 -0.34
CA ARG A 32 2.05 -17.52 0.65
C ARG A 32 1.45 -18.76 0.00
N ASP A 33 2.21 -19.84 0.04
CA ASP A 33 1.85 -21.10 -0.63
C ASP A 33 0.53 -21.71 -0.12
N SER A 34 0.15 -21.40 1.12
CA SER A 34 -1.09 -21.83 1.74
C SER A 34 -2.33 -21.02 1.31
N SER A 35 -2.18 -20.00 0.45
CA SER A 35 -3.27 -19.12 0.01
C SER A 35 -4.10 -19.78 -1.10
N THR A 36 -5.42 -19.83 -0.91
CA THR A 36 -6.35 -20.49 -1.84
C THR A 36 -6.57 -19.71 -3.14
N THR A 37 -6.44 -18.38 -3.11
CA THR A 37 -6.74 -17.50 -4.26
C THR A 37 -5.48 -16.97 -4.94
N THR A 38 -4.61 -16.27 -4.21
CA THR A 38 -3.34 -15.73 -4.74
C THR A 38 -2.15 -16.14 -3.89
N LYS A 39 -1.26 -16.94 -4.49
CA LYS A 39 -0.03 -17.44 -3.85
C LYS A 39 1.07 -16.38 -3.78
N LEU A 40 1.06 -15.38 -4.66
CA LEU A 40 2.02 -14.27 -4.68
C LEU A 40 1.29 -12.95 -4.48
N ARG A 41 1.84 -12.07 -3.63
CA ARG A 41 1.38 -10.70 -3.42
C ARG A 41 2.56 -9.75 -3.51
N VAL A 42 2.37 -8.60 -4.15
CA VAL A 42 3.39 -7.54 -4.19
C VAL A 42 3.07 -6.53 -3.09
N VAL A 43 4.05 -6.25 -2.25
CA VAL A 43 3.98 -5.20 -1.22
C VAL A 43 4.87 -4.04 -1.65
N PHE A 44 4.31 -2.84 -1.61
CA PHE A 44 5.05 -1.60 -1.85
C PHE A 44 5.42 -0.97 -0.51
N ASP A 45 6.71 -0.85 -0.25
CA ASP A 45 7.21 -0.17 0.94
C ASP A 45 7.32 1.34 0.67
N ALA A 46 6.41 2.10 1.28
CA ALA A 46 6.34 3.56 1.20
C ALA A 46 7.20 4.29 2.27
N SER A 47 7.90 3.54 3.14
CA SER A 47 8.71 4.10 4.22
C SER A 47 10.16 4.43 3.81
N ALA A 48 10.59 3.98 2.63
CA ALA A 48 11.90 4.29 2.10
C ALA A 48 12.07 5.80 1.90
N LYS A 49 13.14 6.36 2.46
CA LYS A 49 13.46 7.79 2.32
C LYS A 49 14.06 8.07 0.95
N SER A 50 13.57 9.12 0.30
CA SER A 50 14.14 9.65 -0.94
C SER A 50 15.40 10.48 -0.67
N THR A 51 16.01 11.03 -1.72
CA THR A 51 17.18 11.92 -1.62
C THR A 51 16.93 13.20 -0.81
N THR A 52 15.67 13.57 -0.60
CA THR A 52 15.28 14.71 0.25
C THR A 52 15.16 14.33 1.74
N GLY A 53 15.34 13.06 2.10
CA GLY A 53 15.24 12.57 3.47
C GLY A 53 13.80 12.26 3.95
N HIS A 54 12.81 12.49 3.09
CA HIS A 54 11.39 12.18 3.35
C HIS A 54 10.95 10.91 2.63
N SER A 55 10.08 10.14 3.27
CA SER A 55 9.37 9.00 2.68
C SER A 55 8.00 9.41 2.13
N LEU A 56 7.35 8.54 1.35
CA LEU A 56 5.99 8.81 0.87
C LEU A 56 5.00 8.96 2.03
N ASN A 57 5.16 8.16 3.09
CA ASN A 57 4.33 8.26 4.29
C ASN A 57 4.46 9.61 5.01
N ASP A 58 5.61 10.28 4.91
CA ASP A 58 5.83 11.59 5.54
C ASP A 58 5.15 12.74 4.77
N LEU A 59 4.96 12.55 3.46
CA LEU A 59 4.47 13.59 2.56
C LEU A 59 2.96 13.53 2.34
N LEU A 60 2.33 12.37 2.57
CA LEU A 60 0.89 12.20 2.45
C LEU A 60 0.20 12.62 3.75
N MET A 61 -0.84 13.47 3.63
CA MET A 61 -1.69 13.81 4.76
C MET A 61 -2.55 12.62 5.18
N VAL A 62 -2.61 12.35 6.48
CA VAL A 62 -3.51 11.35 7.04
C VAL A 62 -4.95 11.86 6.93
N GLY A 63 -5.80 11.13 6.20
CA GLY A 63 -7.22 11.44 6.10
C GLY A 63 -7.97 11.17 7.41
N PRO A 64 -9.21 11.69 7.55
CA PRO A 64 -10.03 11.43 8.73
C PRO A 64 -10.33 9.94 8.90
N ARG A 65 -10.39 9.46 10.15
CA ARG A 65 -10.75 8.08 10.47
C ARG A 65 -12.23 7.84 10.14
N VAL A 66 -12.51 7.16 9.02
CA VAL A 66 -13.88 6.82 8.57
C VAL A 66 -14.45 5.62 9.32
N GLN A 67 -13.58 4.67 9.71
CA GLN A 67 -14.01 3.45 10.40
C GLN A 67 -14.20 3.72 11.89
N ARG A 68 -15.36 3.32 12.41
CA ARG A 68 -15.65 3.31 13.85
C ARG A 68 -14.65 2.44 14.61
N ASP A 69 -14.55 2.69 15.90
CA ASP A 69 -13.66 1.87 16.72
C ASP A 69 -14.14 0.41 16.75
N VAL A 70 -13.22 -0.53 16.64
CA VAL A 70 -13.53 -1.97 16.67
C VAL A 70 -14.22 -2.32 17.99
N TYR A 71 -13.84 -1.65 19.08
CA TYR A 71 -14.52 -1.80 20.37
C TYR A 71 -16.01 -1.44 20.32
N GLN A 72 -16.39 -0.44 19.51
CA GLN A 72 -17.80 -0.06 19.36
C GLN A 72 -18.61 -1.13 18.59
N PHE A 73 -17.95 -1.95 17.78
CA PHE A 73 -18.58 -3.06 17.07
C PHE A 73 -18.68 -4.33 17.94
N CYS A 74 -17.71 -4.57 18.82
CA CYS A 74 -17.68 -5.76 19.67
C CYS A 74 -18.59 -5.63 20.91
N PHE A 75 -18.76 -4.42 21.46
CA PHE A 75 -19.56 -4.21 22.67
C PHE A 75 -21.03 -4.68 22.59
N PRO A 76 -21.74 -4.53 21.45
CA PRO A 76 -23.08 -5.09 21.28
C PRO A 76 -23.12 -6.62 21.33
N LEU A 77 -22.07 -7.33 20.91
CA LEU A 77 -22.06 -8.79 20.83
C LEU A 77 -21.88 -9.47 22.20
N GLU A 78 -21.26 -8.79 23.16
CA GLU A 78 -21.08 -9.33 24.51
C GLU A 78 -22.32 -9.22 25.40
N HIS A 79 -23.30 -8.39 25.00
CA HIS A 79 -24.57 -8.19 25.73
C HIS A 79 -25.72 -9.08 25.24
N PHE A 80 -25.49 -9.92 24.21
CA PHE A 80 -26.40 -10.99 23.78
C PHE A 80 -25.94 -12.36 24.29
N LYS A 81 -25.74 -12.48 25.60
CA LYS A 81 -25.62 -13.77 26.30
C LYS A 81 -26.79 -13.99 27.24
#